data_AF-U1NS26-F1
#
_entry.id   AF-U1NS26-F1
#
_cell.length_a   1.000
_cell.length_b   1.000
_cell.length_c   1.000
_cell.angle_alpha   90.00
_cell.angle_beta   90.00
_cell.angle_gamma   90.00
#
_symmetry.space_group_name_H-M   'P 1'
#
loop_
_entity.id
_entity.type
_entity.pdbx_description
1 polymer ?
#
loop_
_entity_poly.entity_id
_entity_poly.type
_entity_poly.pdbx_seq_one_letter_code
_entity_poly.pdbx_strand_id
1 'polypeptide(L)'
;AINDNITQPADSTIKTTLTQMTRPPARAGGLFAWALVREERLGQVTGFFVGNADPRAASQFRSYREEVSTEADQLAEVIVTQYNDTDSQQEAANRAANDLIEVAYDEYVTTLQSLGIEPKNVC
;
A
#
# COMPACT_ATOMS: atom_id res chain seq x y z
N ALA A 1 22.98 21.79 -2.53
CA ALA A 1 21.61 21.95 -2.00
C ALA A 1 20.88 20.66 -2.30
N ILE A 2 20.48 19.93 -1.26
CA ILE A 2 19.58 18.78 -1.43
C ILE A 2 18.22 19.37 -1.80
N ASN A 3 17.60 18.85 -2.84
CA ASN A 3 16.35 19.37 -3.36
C ASN A 3 15.25 19.16 -2.30
N ASP A 4 14.78 20.25 -1.67
CA ASP A 4 13.73 20.24 -0.63
C ASP A 4 12.38 19.69 -1.15
N ASN A 5 12.27 19.43 -2.47
CA ASN A 5 11.12 18.81 -3.09
C ASN A 5 11.01 17.28 -2.85
N ILE A 6 11.96 16.67 -2.15
CA ILE A 6 11.95 15.23 -1.80
C ILE A 6 11.39 15.02 -0.37
N THR A 7 11.20 16.09 0.41
CA THR A 7 10.97 16.00 1.86
C THR A 7 9.51 16.17 2.30
N GLN A 8 8.60 16.51 1.39
CA GLN A 8 7.18 16.22 1.63
C GLN A 8 6.81 15.00 0.79
N PRO A 9 6.33 13.89 1.39
CA PRO A 9 5.41 13.09 0.62
C PRO A 9 4.29 14.06 0.26
N ALA A 10 4.15 14.40 -1.03
CA ALA A 10 2.91 14.97 -1.54
C ALA A 10 1.78 14.21 -0.84
N ASP A 11 0.85 14.91 -0.21
CA ASP A 11 -0.21 14.30 0.60
C ASP A 11 -0.78 13.14 -0.22
N SER A 12 -0.42 11.89 0.15
CA SER A 12 -0.34 10.86 -0.89
C SER A 12 -1.72 10.69 -1.49
N THR A 13 -1.80 10.62 -2.81
CA THR A 13 -3.05 10.32 -3.53
C THR A 13 -3.72 9.12 -2.89
N ILE A 14 -2.96 8.12 -2.44
CA ILE A 14 -3.47 6.99 -1.62
C ILE A 14 -4.23 7.45 -0.37
N LYS A 15 -3.65 8.34 0.45
CA LYS A 15 -4.31 8.85 1.67
C LYS A 15 -5.56 9.67 1.32
N THR A 16 -5.48 10.49 0.28
CA THR A 16 -6.66 11.23 -0.23
C THR A 16 -7.77 10.27 -0.65
N THR A 17 -7.44 9.24 -1.45
CA THR A 17 -8.36 8.18 -1.89
C THR A 17 -9.02 7.47 -0.70
N LEU A 18 -8.25 7.07 0.33
CA LEU A 18 -8.80 6.46 1.54
C LEU A 18 -9.83 7.36 2.24
N THR A 19 -9.56 8.66 2.34
CA THR A 19 -10.49 9.59 3.01
C THR A 19 -11.81 9.75 2.25
N GLN A 20 -11.80 9.56 0.93
CA GLN A 20 -12.99 9.63 0.07
C GLN A 20 -13.84 8.35 0.14
N MET A 21 -13.28 7.22 0.57
CA MET A 21 -14.02 5.99 0.82
C MET A 21 -14.84 6.12 2.10
N THR A 22 -16.10 6.54 1.99
CA THR A 22 -16.97 6.85 3.13
C THR A 22 -17.85 5.70 3.59
N ARG A 23 -18.13 4.73 2.70
CA ARG A 23 -18.91 3.54 3.06
C ARG A 23 -18.05 2.53 3.83
N PRO A 24 -18.55 1.90 4.91
CA PRO A 24 -17.79 0.94 5.70
C PRO A 24 -17.12 -0.20 4.92
N PRO A 25 -17.80 -0.96 4.02
CA PRO A 25 -17.15 -2.03 3.27
C PRO A 25 -16.07 -1.51 2.32
N ALA A 26 -16.33 -0.38 1.64
CA ALA A 26 -15.35 0.25 0.76
C ALA A 26 -14.11 0.74 1.54
N ARG A 27 -14.32 1.37 2.70
CA ARG A 27 -13.23 1.84 3.56
C ARG A 27 -12.39 0.69 4.10
N ALA A 28 -13.02 -0.42 4.49
CA ALA A 28 -12.31 -1.62 4.94
C ALA A 28 -11.47 -2.22 3.81
N GLY A 29 -12.05 -2.35 2.61
CA GLY A 29 -11.32 -2.81 1.41
C GLY A 29 -10.15 -1.90 1.04
N GLY A 30 -10.34 -0.58 1.04
CA GLY A 30 -9.26 0.37 0.80
C GLY A 30 -8.16 0.30 1.86
N LEU A 31 -8.51 0.19 3.14
CA LEU A 31 -7.53 0.07 4.23
C LEU A 31 -6.74 -1.24 4.13
N PHE A 32 -7.41 -2.34 3.74
CA PHE A 32 -6.76 -3.62 3.46
C PHE A 32 -5.74 -3.48 2.32
N ALA A 33 -6.15 -2.89 1.19
CA ALA A 33 -5.24 -2.61 0.08
C ALA A 33 -4.06 -1.72 0.48
N TRP A 34 -4.28 -0.72 1.35
CA TRP A 34 -3.21 0.14 1.85
C TRP A 34 -2.19 -0.64 2.66
N ALA A 35 -2.64 -1.59 3.49
CA ALA A 35 -1.76 -2.48 4.24
C ALA A 35 -0.92 -3.35 3.29
N LEU A 36 -1.51 -3.92 2.24
CA LEU A 36 -0.77 -4.70 1.23
C LEU A 36 0.30 -3.86 0.50
N VAL A 37 -0.06 -2.66 0.06
CA VAL A 37 0.90 -1.73 -0.58
C VAL A 37 2.03 -1.37 0.38
N ARG A 38 1.72 -1.16 1.67
CA ARG A 38 2.72 -0.86 2.68
C ARG A 38 3.63 -2.07 2.95
N GLU A 39 3.09 -3.28 2.98
CA GLU A 39 3.85 -4.51 3.13
C GLU A 39 4.88 -4.66 2.00
N GLU A 40 4.45 -4.49 0.75
CA GLU A 40 5.32 -4.58 -0.42
C GLU A 40 6.43 -3.53 -0.41
N ARG A 41 6.09 -2.27 -0.07
CA ARG A 41 7.09 -1.19 0.11
C ARG A 41 8.13 -1.54 1.17
N LEU A 42 7.72 -2.13 2.30
CA LEU A 42 8.65 -2.58 3.35
C LEU A 42 9.53 -3.75 2.87
N GLY A 43 9.00 -4.62 2.01
CA GLY A 43 9.78 -5.65 1.31
C GLY A 43 10.88 -5.06 0.44
N GLN A 44 10.57 -4.04 -0.37
CA GLN A 44 11.54 -3.34 -1.22
C GLN A 44 12.64 -2.65 -0.38
N VAL A 45 12.26 -1.96 0.70
CA VAL A 45 13.21 -1.31 1.62
C VAL A 45 14.09 -2.35 2.32
N THR A 46 13.53 -3.49 2.72
CA THR A 46 14.30 -4.61 3.27
C THR A 46 15.35 -5.09 2.26
N GLY A 47 14.95 -5.31 1.01
CA GLY A 47 15.85 -5.72 -0.07
C GLY A 47 17.00 -4.75 -0.30
N PHE A 48 16.72 -3.43 -0.26
CA PHE A 48 17.74 -2.39 -0.33
C PHE A 48 18.79 -2.51 0.78
N PHE A 49 18.39 -2.67 2.04
CA PHE A 49 19.35 -2.80 3.15
C PHE A 49 20.10 -4.14 3.14
N VAL A 50 19.47 -5.23 2.69
CA VAL A 50 20.18 -6.49 2.44
C VAL A 50 21.27 -6.30 1.39
N GLY A 51 20.96 -5.62 0.27
CA GLY A 51 21.92 -5.31 -0.78
C GLY A 51 23.09 -4.43 -0.31
N ASN A 52 22.83 -3.52 0.63
CA ASN A 52 23.85 -2.64 1.22
C ASN A 52 24.64 -3.26 2.38
N ALA A 53 24.45 -4.55 2.67
CA ALA A 53 25.07 -5.24 3.80
C ALA A 53 24.79 -4.58 5.17
N ASP A 54 23.59 -4.01 5.35
CA ASP A 54 23.11 -3.52 6.64
C ASP A 54 22.07 -4.48 7.24
N PRO A 55 22.50 -5.53 7.97
CA PRO A 55 21.60 -6.52 8.53
C PRO A 55 20.71 -5.97 9.65
N ARG A 56 21.13 -4.89 10.33
CA ARG A 56 20.36 -4.29 11.43
C ARG A 56 19.13 -3.58 10.88
N ALA A 57 19.33 -2.69 9.90
CA ALA A 57 18.22 -2.02 9.22
C ALA A 57 17.31 -3.04 8.51
N ALA A 58 17.89 -4.02 7.81
CA ALA A 58 17.11 -5.07 7.17
C ALA A 58 16.23 -5.85 8.16
N SER A 59 16.75 -6.19 9.35
CA SER A 59 15.95 -6.86 10.38
C SER A 59 14.80 -5.98 10.89
N GLN A 60 15.05 -4.69 11.08
CA GLN A 60 14.02 -3.75 11.54
C GLN A 60 12.86 -3.65 10.55
N PHE A 61 13.16 -3.50 9.25
CA PHE A 61 12.12 -3.42 8.23
C PHE A 61 11.37 -4.74 8.01
N ARG A 62 12.01 -5.91 8.25
CA ARG A 62 11.30 -7.20 8.29
C ARG A 62 10.26 -7.24 9.41
N SER A 63 10.61 -6.81 10.62
CA SER A 63 9.66 -6.77 11.73
C SER A 63 8.48 -5.84 11.43
N TYR A 64 8.72 -4.65 10.86
CA TYR A 64 7.63 -3.78 10.43
C TYR A 64 6.76 -4.39 9.33
N ARG A 65 7.37 -5.15 8.41
CA ARG A 65 6.62 -5.85 7.38
C ARG A 65 5.70 -6.92 7.97
N GLU A 66 6.19 -7.68 8.95
CA GLU A 66 5.42 -8.70 9.67
C GLU A 66 4.25 -8.08 10.45
N GLU A 67 4.46 -6.94 11.11
CA GLU A 67 3.40 -6.18 11.78
C GLU A 67 2.29 -5.78 10.78
N VAL A 68 2.67 -5.22 9.62
CA VAL A 68 1.71 -4.82 8.59
C VAL A 68 0.98 -6.01 7.96
N SER A 69 1.68 -7.12 7.72
CA SER A 69 1.07 -8.35 7.22
C SER A 69 0.00 -8.86 8.20
N THR A 70 0.29 -8.80 9.51
CA THR A 70 -0.68 -9.14 10.55
C THR A 70 -1.89 -8.20 10.54
N GLU A 71 -1.69 -6.89 10.35
CA GLU A 71 -2.78 -5.93 10.19
C GLU A 71 -3.64 -6.21 8.95
N ALA A 72 -3.01 -6.59 7.83
CA ALA A 72 -3.72 -6.97 6.60
C ALA A 72 -4.59 -8.21 6.82
N ASP A 73 -4.07 -9.24 7.49
CA ASP A 73 -4.82 -10.45 7.82
C ASP A 73 -6.04 -10.15 8.71
N GLN A 74 -5.87 -9.30 9.73
CA GLN A 74 -6.98 -8.87 10.59
C GLN A 74 -8.05 -8.10 9.81
N LEU A 75 -7.65 -7.24 8.87
CA LEU A 75 -8.60 -6.52 8.02
C LEU A 75 -9.35 -7.46 7.08
N ALA A 76 -8.67 -8.47 6.52
CA ALA A 76 -9.31 -9.50 5.72
C ALA A 76 -10.36 -10.27 6.54
N GLU A 77 -10.04 -10.64 7.78
CA GLU A 77 -10.99 -11.27 8.70
C GLU A 77 -12.19 -10.36 9.00
N VAL A 78 -11.97 -9.08 9.26
CA VAL A 78 -13.06 -8.11 9.47
C VAL A 78 -13.96 -8.02 8.23
N ILE A 79 -13.39 -8.01 7.02
CA ILE A 79 -14.19 -7.95 5.78
C ILE A 79 -15.06 -9.20 5.63
N VAL A 80 -14.47 -10.38 5.83
CA VAL A 80 -15.18 -11.66 5.73
C VAL A 80 -16.26 -11.81 6.82
N THR A 81 -16.01 -11.31 8.02
CA THR A 81 -16.94 -11.46 9.14
C THR A 81 -18.06 -10.41 9.16
N GLN A 82 -17.79 -9.17 8.72
CA GLN A 82 -18.72 -8.05 8.84
C GLN A 82 -19.39 -7.65 7.53
N TYR A 83 -18.81 -7.97 6.38
CA TYR A 83 -19.26 -7.48 5.06
C TYR A 83 -19.53 -8.59 4.04
N ASN A 84 -19.73 -9.82 4.52
CA ASN A 84 -20.03 -10.99 3.70
C ASN A 84 -21.52 -11.36 3.68
N ASP A 85 -22.39 -10.52 4.25
CA ASP A 85 -23.84 -10.77 4.33
C ASP A 85 -24.55 -10.59 2.97
N THR A 86 -23.94 -9.82 2.06
CA THR A 86 -24.47 -9.62 0.71
C THR A 86 -23.35 -9.52 -0.31
N ASP A 87 -23.58 -10.05 -1.52
CA ASP A 87 -22.66 -9.89 -2.66
C ASP A 87 -22.28 -8.43 -2.90
N SER A 88 -23.21 -7.49 -2.64
CA SER A 88 -22.99 -6.06 -2.84
C SER A 88 -21.95 -5.43 -1.89
N GLN A 89 -21.80 -5.96 -0.68
CA GLN A 89 -20.86 -5.47 0.33
C GLN A 89 -19.46 -5.99 0.05
N GLN A 90 -19.34 -7.30 -0.21
CA GLN A 90 -18.08 -7.93 -0.59
C GLN A 90 -17.52 -7.29 -1.86
N GLU A 91 -18.36 -7.11 -2.87
CA GLU A 91 -18.00 -6.46 -4.13
C GLU A 91 -17.60 -4.98 -3.93
N ALA A 92 -18.24 -4.26 -3.00
CA ALA A 92 -17.83 -2.90 -2.67
C ALA A 92 -16.45 -2.83 -1.99
N ALA A 93 -16.12 -3.80 -1.13
CA ALA A 93 -14.80 -3.90 -0.53
C ALA A 93 -13.72 -4.23 -1.58
N ASN A 94 -13.98 -5.23 -2.43
CA ASN A 94 -13.05 -5.64 -3.50
C ASN A 94 -12.77 -4.50 -4.49
N ARG A 95 -13.80 -3.80 -4.96
CA ARG A 95 -13.60 -2.65 -5.86
C ARG A 95 -12.76 -1.56 -5.21
N ALA A 96 -13.09 -1.18 -3.97
CA ALA A 96 -12.32 -0.14 -3.27
C ALA A 96 -10.86 -0.56 -3.02
N ALA A 97 -10.60 -1.84 -2.75
CA ALA A 97 -9.24 -2.36 -2.66
C ALA A 97 -8.48 -2.21 -3.98
N ASN A 98 -9.09 -2.62 -5.11
CA ASN A 98 -8.48 -2.50 -6.43
C ASN A 98 -8.22 -1.04 -6.81
N ASP A 99 -9.20 -0.16 -6.64
CA ASP A 99 -9.08 1.28 -6.93
C ASP A 99 -7.88 1.89 -6.18
N LEU A 100 -7.67 1.48 -4.92
CA LEU A 100 -6.54 1.98 -4.13
C LEU A 100 -5.19 1.41 -4.59
N ILE A 101 -5.14 0.14 -5.00
CA ILE A 101 -3.93 -0.47 -5.56
C ILE A 101 -3.55 0.23 -6.88
N GLU A 102 -4.53 0.52 -7.74
CA GLU A 102 -4.31 1.26 -8.98
C GLU A 102 -3.74 2.66 -8.71
N VAL A 103 -4.33 3.40 -7.77
CA VAL A 103 -3.80 4.72 -7.34
C VAL A 103 -2.37 4.59 -6.81
N ALA A 104 -2.08 3.56 -6.02
CA ALA A 104 -0.73 3.34 -5.49
C ALA A 104 0.29 2.98 -6.59
N TYR A 105 -0.15 2.24 -7.61
CA TYR A 105 0.66 1.89 -8.76
C TYR A 105 0.94 3.11 -9.65
N ASP A 106 -0.06 3.94 -9.90
CA ASP A 106 0.09 5.18 -10.66
C ASP A 106 1.06 6.16 -9.99
N GLU A 107 0.99 6.30 -8.65
CA GLU A 107 1.98 7.04 -7.87
C GLU A 107 3.40 6.49 -8.05
N TYR A 108 3.54 5.16 -7.99
CA TYR A 108 4.83 4.48 -8.14
C TYR A 108 5.41 4.69 -9.54
N VAL A 109 4.61 4.49 -10.60
CA VAL A 109 5.01 4.72 -11.99
C VAL A 109 5.40 6.17 -12.22
N THR A 110 4.58 7.11 -11.75
CA THR A 110 4.87 8.56 -11.85
C THR A 110 6.21 8.90 -11.17
N THR A 111 6.45 8.32 -9.99
CA THR A 111 7.71 8.50 -9.27
C THR A 111 8.89 7.95 -10.07
N LEU A 112 8.80 6.73 -10.60
CA LEU A 112 9.87 6.14 -11.42
C LEU A 112 10.16 6.97 -12.69
N GLN A 113 9.12 7.38 -13.40
CA GLN A 113 9.26 8.22 -14.60
C GLN A 113 9.92 9.55 -14.28
N SER A 114 9.61 10.16 -13.14
CA SER A 114 10.27 11.40 -12.68
C SER A 114 11.76 11.23 -12.42
N LEU A 115 12.21 10.00 -12.12
CA LEU A 115 13.61 9.62 -11.94
C LEU A 115 14.27 9.18 -13.27
N GLY A 116 13.56 9.26 -14.40
CA GLY A 116 14.05 8.79 -15.70
C GLY A 116 14.06 7.27 -15.85
N ILE A 117 13.36 6.54 -14.97
CA ILE A 117 13.22 5.10 -15.02
C ILE A 117 11.90 4.77 -15.72
N GLU A 118 11.95 4.04 -16.82
CA GLU A 118 10.77 3.53 -17.50
C GLU A 118 10.39 2.15 -16.90
N PRO A 119 9.34 2.05 -16.05
CA PRO A 119 8.92 0.77 -15.53
C PRO A 119 8.48 -0.14 -16.66
N LYS A 120 8.96 -1.39 -16.65
CA LYS A 120 8.39 -2.41 -17.54
C LYS A 120 7.00 -2.74 -17.02
N ASN A 121 5.97 -2.57 -17.87
CA ASN A 121 4.64 -3.06 -17.56
C ASN A 121 4.70 -4.58 -17.38
N VAL A 122 4.35 -5.03 -16.18
CA VAL A 122 4.16 -6.44 -15.82
C VAL A 122 2.71 -6.61 -15.39
N CYS A 123 1.81 -6.30 -16.30
CA CYS A 123 0.39 -6.65 -16.23
C CYS A 123 -0.01 -7.17 -17.61
#